data_AF-A0A816FSQ2-F1
#
_entry.id   AF-A0A816FSQ2-F1
#
_cell.length_a   1.000
_cell.length_b   1.000
_cell.length_c   1.000
_cell.angle_alpha   90.00
_cell.angle_beta   90.00
_cell.angle_gamma   90.00
#
_symmetry.space_group_name_H-M   'P 1'
#
loop_
_entity.id
_entity.type
_entity.pdbx_description
1 polymer ?
#
loop_
_entity_poly.entity_id
_entity_poly.type
_entity_poly.pdbx_seq_one_letter_code
_entity_poly.pdbx_strand_id
1 'polypeptide(L)'
;MVKYGAGSSTFFFSSYVDYYVSIEHSHDYCRELERMAASQPHRFIKIFYMERNSSGFYIKHSFEQKPDKLNLTSIIEIYCVPRNAYSFTAYHLWAIGERSTYTMYRDYADFLSIYFRDRKFDFAFLDGRARPQVAYTILNQLNEPNAIVFIHDWNQRKEYHVIEREFYNIIDQQIESTQSGDEGLVVLQKKSQDIGQKNITASEWKSGKEPEWWI
;
A
#
# COMPACT_ATOMS: atom_id res chain seq x y z
N MET A 1 -4.49 -9.48 6.34
CA MET A 1 -3.58 -9.01 5.26
C MET A 1 -3.89 -7.58 4.89
N VAL A 2 -2.88 -6.79 4.49
CA VAL A 2 -3.06 -5.47 3.89
C VAL A 2 -2.46 -5.41 2.50
N LYS A 3 -3.09 -4.66 1.60
CA LYS A 3 -2.61 -4.41 0.24
C LYS A 3 -2.60 -2.91 -0.05
N TYR A 4 -1.57 -2.46 -0.74
CA TYR A 4 -1.54 -1.16 -1.41
C TYR A 4 -1.68 -1.38 -2.92
N GLY A 5 -2.73 -0.80 -3.52
CA GLY A 5 -3.22 -1.05 -4.88
C GLY A 5 -4.38 -2.05 -4.89
N ALA A 6 -5.63 -1.61 -5.01
CA ALA A 6 -6.76 -2.54 -5.07
C ALA A 6 -6.98 -3.09 -6.48
N GLY A 7 -7.70 -4.20 -6.63
CA GLY A 7 -7.97 -4.81 -7.94
C GLY A 7 -8.39 -6.27 -7.85
N SER A 8 -8.26 -7.01 -8.95
CA SER A 8 -8.60 -8.45 -9.02
C SER A 8 -7.90 -9.29 -7.94
N SER A 9 -6.61 -9.00 -7.69
CA SER A 9 -5.83 -9.68 -6.65
C SER A 9 -6.35 -9.42 -5.24
N THR A 10 -7.06 -8.31 -4.98
CA THR A 10 -7.76 -8.08 -3.70
C THR A 10 -8.79 -9.17 -3.46
N PHE A 11 -9.59 -9.48 -4.47
CA PHE A 11 -10.64 -10.49 -4.38
C PHE A 11 -10.08 -11.91 -4.38
N PHE A 12 -9.01 -12.15 -5.14
CA PHE A 12 -8.34 -13.45 -5.11
C PHE A 12 -7.73 -13.76 -3.74
N PHE A 13 -6.85 -12.89 -3.23
CA PHE A 13 -6.06 -13.17 -2.02
C PHE A 13 -6.88 -13.09 -0.72
N SER A 14 -7.98 -12.34 -0.71
CA SER A 14 -8.87 -12.30 0.45
C SER A 14 -9.51 -13.64 0.78
N SER A 15 -9.55 -14.61 -0.13
CA SER A 15 -10.04 -15.97 0.17
C SER A 15 -9.13 -16.77 1.09
N TYR A 16 -7.90 -16.30 1.33
CA TYR A 16 -6.88 -16.99 2.14
C TYR A 16 -6.68 -16.36 3.52
N VAL A 17 -7.46 -15.32 3.88
CA VAL A 17 -7.32 -14.61 5.15
C VAL A 17 -8.68 -14.20 5.71
N ASP A 18 -8.77 -14.09 7.04
CA ASP A 18 -10.03 -13.71 7.70
C ASP A 18 -10.38 -12.22 7.51
N TYR A 19 -9.37 -11.37 7.40
CA TYR A 19 -9.51 -9.93 7.26
C TYR A 19 -8.53 -9.36 6.24
N TYR A 20 -9.06 -8.66 5.24
CA TYR A 20 -8.30 -8.12 4.11
C TYR A 20 -8.56 -6.62 3.95
N VAL A 21 -7.51 -5.81 4.09
CA VAL A 21 -7.55 -4.37 3.82
C VAL A 21 -6.86 -4.09 2.49
N SER A 22 -7.49 -3.32 1.60
CA SER A 22 -6.84 -2.82 0.38
C SER A 22 -6.94 -1.32 0.29
N ILE A 23 -5.86 -0.63 -0.08
CA ILE A 23 -5.82 0.83 -0.18
C ILE A 23 -5.63 1.21 -1.65
N GLU A 24 -6.51 2.05 -2.18
CA GLU A 24 -6.52 2.47 -3.58
C GLU A 24 -6.49 4.01 -3.69
N HIS A 25 -5.64 4.52 -4.56
CA HIS A 25 -5.44 5.95 -4.74
C HIS A 25 -6.39 6.61 -5.75
N SER A 26 -6.97 5.82 -6.64
CA SER A 26 -7.85 6.28 -7.70
C SER A 26 -9.33 6.12 -7.31
N HIS A 27 -10.00 7.26 -7.06
CA HIS A 27 -11.45 7.27 -6.82
C HIS A 27 -12.24 6.72 -8.01
N ASP A 28 -11.81 7.02 -9.23
CA ASP A 28 -12.45 6.51 -10.45
C ASP A 28 -12.35 4.98 -10.50
N TYR A 29 -11.16 4.43 -10.20
CA TYR A 29 -10.99 2.98 -10.16
C TYR A 29 -11.78 2.35 -9.00
N CYS A 30 -11.93 3.04 -7.87
CA CYS A 30 -12.82 2.58 -6.81
C CYS A 30 -14.28 2.42 -7.23
N ARG A 31 -14.77 3.23 -8.18
CA ARG A 31 -16.13 3.04 -8.74
C ARG A 31 -16.21 1.75 -9.56
N GLU A 32 -15.13 1.34 -10.21
CA GLU A 32 -15.06 0.02 -10.83
C GLU A 32 -15.03 -1.11 -9.79
N LEU A 33 -14.33 -0.90 -8.67
CA LEU A 33 -14.31 -1.86 -7.56
C LEU A 33 -15.69 -2.06 -6.93
N GLU A 34 -16.56 -1.04 -6.88
CA GLU A 34 -17.97 -1.20 -6.47
C GLU A 34 -18.69 -2.21 -7.38
N ARG A 35 -18.48 -2.14 -8.70
CA ARG A 35 -19.07 -3.10 -9.66
C ARG A 35 -18.51 -4.50 -9.49
N MET A 36 -17.20 -4.63 -9.27
CA MET A 36 -16.55 -5.91 -8.98
C MET A 36 -17.00 -6.50 -7.64
N ALA A 37 -17.29 -5.66 -6.65
CA ALA A 37 -17.82 -6.10 -5.36
C ALA A 37 -19.27 -6.57 -5.50
N ALA A 38 -20.11 -5.84 -6.24
CA ALA A 38 -21.50 -6.23 -6.51
C ALA A 38 -21.62 -7.57 -7.25
N SER A 39 -20.63 -7.96 -8.05
CA SER A 39 -20.60 -9.28 -8.71
C SER A 39 -20.14 -10.43 -7.80
N GLN A 40 -19.91 -10.17 -6.51
CA GLN A 40 -19.50 -11.15 -5.51
C GLN A 40 -20.57 -11.29 -4.40
N PRO A 41 -21.74 -11.91 -4.70
CA PRO A 41 -22.89 -11.99 -3.79
C PRO A 41 -22.66 -12.81 -2.51
N HIS A 42 -21.54 -13.51 -2.41
CA HIS A 42 -21.21 -14.38 -1.28
C HIS A 42 -20.16 -13.79 -0.35
N ARG A 43 -19.82 -12.51 -0.50
CA ARG A 43 -18.72 -11.89 0.24
C ARG A 43 -19.18 -10.64 0.93
N PHE A 44 -18.61 -10.39 2.11
CA PHE A 44 -18.80 -9.13 2.81
C PHE A 44 -17.70 -8.14 2.43
N ILE A 45 -18.08 -7.10 1.69
CA ILE A 45 -17.14 -6.12 1.12
C ILE A 45 -17.62 -4.71 1.48
N LYS A 46 -16.73 -3.91 2.05
CA LYS A 46 -16.94 -2.49 2.27
C LYS A 46 -15.92 -1.70 1.47
N ILE A 47 -16.38 -0.62 0.85
CA ILE A 47 -15.51 0.33 0.16
C ILE A 47 -15.73 1.70 0.79
N PHE A 48 -14.68 2.32 1.30
CA PHE A 48 -14.71 3.60 1.99
C PHE A 48 -13.98 4.66 1.16
N TYR A 49 -14.67 5.75 0.82
CA TYR A 49 -14.08 6.92 0.19
C TYR A 49 -13.58 7.87 1.28
N MET A 50 -12.27 8.00 1.36
CA MET A 50 -11.59 8.75 2.40
C MET A 50 -11.28 10.17 1.93
N GLU A 51 -11.46 11.13 2.83
CA GLU A 51 -10.93 12.48 2.70
C GLU A 51 -10.11 12.83 3.93
N ARG A 52 -9.30 13.88 3.84
CA ARG A 52 -8.43 14.33 4.93
C ARG A 52 -8.66 15.81 5.22
N ASN A 53 -8.80 16.15 6.50
CA ASN A 53 -8.79 17.52 7.00
C ASN A 53 -7.72 17.69 8.09
N SER A 54 -7.71 18.83 8.79
CA SER A 54 -6.76 19.13 9.86
C SER A 54 -6.81 18.15 11.05
N SER A 55 -7.93 17.46 11.24
CA SER A 55 -8.12 16.46 12.31
C SER A 55 -7.75 15.04 11.90
N GLY A 56 -7.49 14.79 10.62
CA GLY A 56 -7.13 13.47 10.09
C GLY A 56 -8.05 13.00 8.97
N PHE A 57 -8.04 11.68 8.75
CA PHE A 57 -8.90 11.04 7.74
C PHE A 57 -10.32 10.83 8.25
N TYR A 58 -11.29 11.03 7.38
CA TYR A 58 -12.69 10.71 7.62
C TYR A 58 -13.33 10.05 6.40
N ILE A 59 -14.40 9.30 6.63
CA ILE A 59 -15.17 8.63 5.58
C ILE A 59 -16.14 9.67 5.00
N LYS A 60 -15.98 9.99 3.71
CA LYS A 60 -16.91 10.85 2.97
C LYS A 60 -18.13 10.05 2.49
N HIS A 61 -17.88 8.85 1.99
CA HIS A 61 -18.89 7.98 1.41
C HIS A 61 -18.47 6.52 1.59
N SER A 62 -19.44 5.61 1.58
CA SER A 62 -19.17 4.17 1.61
C SER A 62 -20.14 3.39 0.76
N PHE A 63 -19.64 2.32 0.16
CA PHE A 63 -20.39 1.27 -0.50
C PHE A 63 -20.28 -0.03 0.31
N GLU A 64 -21.35 -0.82 0.37
CA GLU A 64 -21.39 -2.07 1.10
C GLU A 64 -22.07 -3.17 0.27
N GLN A 65 -21.36 -4.28 0.07
CA GLN A 65 -21.90 -5.54 -0.45
C GLN A 65 -22.04 -6.52 0.72
N LYS A 66 -23.26 -7.01 0.93
CA LYS A 66 -23.56 -8.03 1.95
C LYS A 66 -23.74 -9.40 1.32
N PRO A 67 -23.32 -10.47 2.00
CA PRO A 67 -23.58 -11.81 1.51
C PRO A 67 -25.07 -12.18 1.69
N ASP A 68 -25.64 -12.88 0.71
CA ASP A 68 -27.05 -13.35 0.77
C ASP A 68 -27.32 -14.33 1.93
N LYS A 69 -26.27 -15.03 2.38
CA LYS A 69 -26.29 -15.94 3.53
C LYS A 69 -25.05 -15.69 4.37
N LEU A 70 -25.21 -15.61 5.69
CA LEU A 70 -24.10 -15.56 6.64
C LEU A 70 -23.34 -16.89 6.64
N ASN A 71 -22.48 -17.08 5.65
CA ASN A 71 -21.35 -17.99 5.78
C ASN A 71 -20.15 -17.17 6.25
N LEU A 72 -19.30 -17.77 7.09
CA LEU A 72 -18.04 -17.18 7.53
C LEU A 72 -17.15 -16.93 6.31
N THR A 73 -17.20 -15.71 5.78
CA THR A 73 -16.38 -15.26 4.66
C THR A 73 -15.44 -14.17 5.14
N SER A 74 -14.23 -14.15 4.61
CA SER A 74 -13.26 -13.07 4.77
C SER A 74 -13.93 -11.69 4.71
N ILE A 75 -13.65 -10.82 5.69
CA ILE A 75 -14.11 -9.43 5.64
C ILE A 75 -13.13 -8.66 4.74
N ILE A 76 -13.66 -8.01 3.70
CA ILE A 76 -12.87 -7.17 2.79
C ILE A 76 -13.21 -5.71 3.03
N GLU A 77 -12.20 -4.90 3.32
CA GLU A 77 -12.34 -3.46 3.42
C GLU A 77 -11.39 -2.78 2.42
N ILE A 78 -11.96 -1.99 1.51
CA ILE A 78 -11.21 -1.22 0.52
C ILE A 78 -11.29 0.25 0.91
N TYR A 79 -10.15 0.92 1.03
CA TYR A 79 -10.04 2.33 1.36
C TYR A 79 -9.55 3.10 0.15
N CYS A 80 -10.43 3.92 -0.41
CA CYS A 80 -10.15 4.83 -1.51
C CYS A 80 -9.58 6.12 -0.93
N VAL A 81 -8.25 6.22 -0.93
CA VAL A 81 -7.49 7.30 -0.32
C VAL A 81 -6.85 8.11 -1.43
N PRO A 82 -7.43 9.26 -1.81
CA PRO A 82 -6.97 9.98 -2.99
C PRO A 82 -5.51 10.40 -2.83
N ARG A 83 -4.83 10.55 -3.95
CA ARG A 83 -3.54 11.23 -4.02
C ARG A 83 -3.62 12.60 -3.35
N ASN A 84 -2.48 13.17 -2.98
CA ASN A 84 -2.39 14.55 -2.52
C ASN A 84 -2.78 15.50 -3.66
N ALA A 85 -4.09 15.77 -3.83
CA ALA A 85 -4.61 16.68 -4.86
C ALA A 85 -4.35 18.17 -4.53
N TYR A 86 -3.89 18.46 -3.32
CA TYR A 86 -3.86 19.83 -2.78
C TYR A 86 -2.51 20.55 -2.88
N SER A 87 -1.43 19.93 -3.39
CA SER A 87 -0.23 20.68 -3.69
C SER A 87 -0.14 20.97 -5.19
N PHE A 88 -0.07 22.26 -5.52
CA PHE A 88 0.24 22.73 -6.88
C PHE A 88 1.47 21.99 -7.44
N THR A 89 2.45 21.73 -6.58
CA THR A 89 3.64 20.91 -6.85
C THR A 89 3.29 19.49 -7.31
N ALA A 90 2.42 18.75 -6.61
CA ALA A 90 2.06 17.38 -7.00
C ALA A 90 1.30 17.34 -8.34
N TYR A 91 0.45 18.34 -8.60
CA TYR A 91 -0.22 18.47 -9.89
C TYR A 91 0.79 18.73 -11.02
N HIS A 92 1.75 19.63 -10.80
CA HIS A 92 2.79 19.95 -11.77
C HIS A 92 3.68 18.75 -12.09
N LEU A 93 4.18 18.04 -11.07
CA LEU A 93 5.02 16.84 -11.21
C LEU A 93 4.28 15.73 -12.00
N TRP A 94 2.98 15.56 -11.74
CA TRP A 94 2.17 14.62 -12.51
C TRP A 94 2.02 15.03 -13.97
N ALA A 95 1.77 16.31 -14.24
CA ALA A 95 1.52 16.83 -15.58
C ALA A 95 2.76 16.74 -16.50
N ILE A 96 3.97 16.75 -15.93
CA ILE A 96 5.23 16.57 -16.67
C ILE A 96 5.67 15.10 -16.79
N GLY A 97 4.88 14.16 -16.27
CA GLY A 97 5.17 12.73 -16.37
C GLY A 97 6.29 12.25 -15.47
N GLU A 98 6.61 12.99 -14.40
CA GLU A 98 7.60 12.53 -13.43
C GLU A 98 7.12 11.28 -12.68
N ARG A 99 8.09 10.48 -12.21
CA ARG A 99 7.85 9.25 -11.45
C ARG A 99 7.02 9.54 -10.20
N SER A 100 6.33 8.51 -9.68
CA SER A 100 5.49 8.66 -8.48
C SER A 100 6.31 9.09 -7.28
N THR A 101 6.15 10.34 -6.82
CA THR A 101 6.88 10.85 -5.65
C THR A 101 6.10 10.73 -4.34
N TYR A 102 6.80 10.78 -3.20
CA TYR A 102 6.15 10.81 -1.90
C TYR A 102 5.18 11.99 -1.77
N THR A 103 5.54 13.17 -2.26
CA THR A 103 4.69 14.37 -2.18
C THR A 103 3.34 14.16 -2.86
N MET A 104 3.32 13.42 -3.98
CA MET A 104 2.09 13.08 -4.71
C MET A 104 1.23 12.05 -3.97
N TYR A 105 1.85 11.14 -3.21
CA TYR A 105 1.18 9.97 -2.62
C TYR A 105 1.20 9.95 -1.09
N ARG A 106 1.60 11.02 -0.39
CA ARG A 106 1.75 11.02 1.07
C ARG A 106 0.52 10.52 1.79
N ASP A 107 -0.66 11.07 1.50
CA ASP A 107 -1.89 10.68 2.21
C ASP A 107 -2.22 9.20 1.95
N TYR A 108 -1.99 8.71 0.73
CA TYR A 108 -2.08 7.29 0.38
C TYR A 108 -1.07 6.44 1.18
N ALA A 109 0.22 6.79 1.14
CA ALA A 109 1.31 6.03 1.77
C ALA A 109 1.21 6.01 3.30
N ASP A 110 0.89 7.15 3.91
CA ASP A 110 0.79 7.32 5.38
C ASP A 110 -0.52 6.78 5.95
N PHE A 111 -1.51 6.46 5.10
CA PHE A 111 -2.88 6.14 5.52
C PHE A 111 -2.95 5.15 6.68
N LEU A 112 -2.27 4.00 6.57
CA LEU A 112 -2.26 2.98 7.63
C LEU A 112 -1.70 3.53 8.95
N SER A 113 -0.58 4.26 8.90
CA SER A 113 0.06 4.78 10.10
C SER A 113 -0.81 5.80 10.85
N ILE A 114 -1.69 6.49 10.12
CA ILE A 114 -2.58 7.52 10.66
C ILE A 114 -3.91 6.92 11.10
N TYR A 115 -4.58 6.16 10.23
CA TYR A 115 -5.93 5.67 10.43
C TYR A 115 -5.98 4.32 11.17
N PHE A 116 -4.98 3.46 10.96
CA PHE A 116 -4.86 2.12 11.53
C PHE A 116 -3.68 2.01 12.51
N ARG A 117 -3.47 3.06 13.33
CA ARG A 117 -2.27 3.22 14.18
C ARG A 117 -1.90 1.95 14.96
N ASP A 118 -2.89 1.32 15.58
CA ASP A 118 -2.68 0.19 16.50
C ASP A 118 -2.89 -1.18 15.83
N ARG A 119 -3.32 -1.21 14.56
CA ARG A 119 -3.57 -2.47 13.85
C ARG A 119 -2.27 -3.01 13.25
N LYS A 120 -2.05 -4.31 13.42
CA LYS A 120 -0.93 -5.04 12.84
C LYS A 120 -1.42 -6.05 11.80
N PHE A 121 -0.55 -6.39 10.85
CA PHE A 121 -0.85 -7.33 9.77
C PHE A 121 0.29 -8.36 9.63
N ASP A 122 -0.09 -9.62 9.44
CA ASP A 122 0.86 -10.72 9.18
C ASP A 122 1.38 -10.72 7.74
N PHE A 123 0.61 -10.12 6.82
CA PHE A 123 0.95 -10.07 5.40
C PHE A 123 0.68 -8.67 4.86
N ALA A 124 1.65 -8.13 4.09
CA ALA A 124 1.49 -6.91 3.32
C ALA A 124 1.83 -7.16 1.84
N PHE A 125 1.00 -6.69 0.90
CA PHE A 125 1.29 -6.77 -0.53
C PHE A 125 1.32 -5.39 -1.17
N LEU A 126 2.47 -5.01 -1.72
CA LEU A 126 2.74 -3.69 -2.28
C LEU A 126 2.73 -3.77 -3.80
N ASP A 127 1.57 -3.45 -4.36
CA ASP A 127 1.27 -3.58 -5.79
C ASP A 127 0.47 -2.35 -6.27
N GLY A 128 0.90 -1.19 -5.78
CA GLY A 128 0.31 0.09 -6.11
C GLY A 128 1.37 1.11 -6.47
N ARG A 129 1.08 2.38 -6.18
CA ARG A 129 2.03 3.48 -6.37
C ARG A 129 2.94 3.64 -5.16
N ALA A 130 4.06 4.36 -5.34
CA ALA A 130 5.01 4.71 -4.28
C ALA A 130 5.43 3.50 -3.41
N ARG A 131 5.75 2.35 -4.03
CA ARG A 131 5.99 1.08 -3.33
C ARG A 131 7.12 1.15 -2.30
N PRO A 132 8.30 1.74 -2.58
CA PRO A 132 9.34 1.90 -1.57
C PRO A 132 8.88 2.73 -0.38
N GLN A 133 8.05 3.75 -0.65
CA GLN A 133 7.57 4.63 0.39
C GLN A 133 6.55 3.96 1.28
N VAL A 134 5.62 3.24 0.68
CA VAL A 134 4.69 2.39 1.42
C VAL A 134 5.46 1.36 2.25
N ALA A 135 6.49 0.71 1.68
CA ALA A 135 7.27 -0.29 2.41
C ALA A 135 7.88 0.29 3.70
N TYR A 136 8.33 1.54 3.68
CA TYR A 136 8.79 2.23 4.88
C TYR A 136 7.65 2.57 5.85
N THR A 137 6.57 3.19 5.37
CA THR A 137 5.52 3.72 6.25
C THR A 137 4.78 2.63 7.01
N ILE A 138 4.70 1.41 6.46
CA ILE A 138 4.02 0.27 7.09
C ILE A 138 4.87 -0.47 8.12
N LEU A 139 6.15 -0.11 8.34
CA LEU A 139 7.04 -0.85 9.25
C LEU A 139 6.44 -1.00 10.67
N ASN A 140 5.64 -0.04 11.10
CA ASN A 140 4.97 -0.05 12.40
C ASN A 140 3.61 -0.77 12.37
N GLN A 141 3.15 -1.24 11.22
CA GLN A 141 1.89 -1.99 11.06
C GLN A 141 2.16 -3.47 10.73
N LEU A 142 3.42 -3.91 10.72
CA LEU A 142 3.77 -5.32 10.56
C LEU A 142 3.71 -6.06 11.90
N ASN A 143 3.13 -7.27 11.88
CA ASN A 143 3.07 -8.17 13.03
C ASN A 143 4.39 -8.94 13.19
N GLU A 144 5.34 -8.36 13.92
CA GLU A 144 6.66 -8.96 14.15
C GLU A 144 6.58 -10.23 15.03
N PRO A 145 7.50 -11.19 14.85
CA PRO A 145 8.62 -11.19 13.90
C PRO A 145 8.28 -11.82 12.53
N ASN A 146 7.07 -12.37 12.38
CA ASN A 146 6.74 -13.28 11.27
C ASN A 146 6.04 -12.60 10.09
N ALA A 147 5.83 -11.27 10.15
CA ALA A 147 5.18 -10.57 9.06
C ALA A 147 5.98 -10.66 7.74
N ILE A 148 5.26 -10.97 6.66
CA ILE A 148 5.82 -11.12 5.32
C ILE A 148 5.31 -9.98 4.44
N VAL A 149 6.25 -9.35 3.72
CA VAL A 149 5.95 -8.27 2.77
C VAL A 149 6.26 -8.74 1.35
N PHE A 150 5.29 -8.58 0.46
CA PHE A 150 5.41 -8.90 -0.96
C PHE A 150 5.48 -7.60 -1.76
N ILE A 151 6.37 -7.51 -2.74
CA ILE A 151 6.43 -6.34 -3.65
C ILE A 151 6.45 -6.81 -5.10
N HIS A 152 5.51 -6.28 -5.88
CA HIS A 152 5.39 -6.54 -7.31
C HIS A 152 6.33 -5.65 -8.14
N ASP A 153 6.58 -6.01 -9.39
CA ASP A 153 7.58 -5.44 -10.32
C ASP A 153 8.93 -5.14 -9.64
N TRP A 154 9.51 -6.14 -8.97
CA TRP A 154 10.79 -6.01 -8.26
C TRP A 154 12.03 -5.91 -9.18
N ASN A 155 11.87 -5.96 -10.50
CA ASN A 155 12.94 -6.03 -11.52
C ASN A 155 13.90 -4.81 -11.54
N GLN A 156 14.33 -4.30 -12.70
CA GLN A 156 15.41 -3.31 -12.86
C GLN A 156 15.19 -1.91 -12.21
N ARG A 157 14.24 -1.79 -11.28
CA ARG A 157 13.93 -0.62 -10.45
C ARG A 157 14.92 -0.52 -9.29
N LYS A 158 16.16 -0.13 -9.59
CA LYS A 158 17.23 0.08 -8.59
C LYS A 158 16.78 0.97 -7.42
N GLU A 159 15.90 1.92 -7.68
CA GLU A 159 15.26 2.79 -6.68
C GLU A 159 14.46 2.01 -5.61
N TYR A 160 13.98 0.81 -5.90
CA TYR A 160 13.25 -0.01 -4.93
C TYR A 160 14.18 -0.68 -3.93
N HIS A 161 15.40 -1.02 -4.34
CA HIS A 161 16.31 -1.83 -3.53
C HIS A 161 16.88 -1.08 -2.31
N VAL A 162 16.65 0.24 -2.21
CA VAL A 162 16.99 0.97 -0.98
C VAL A 162 16.31 0.38 0.26
N ILE A 163 15.10 -0.16 0.12
CA ILE A 163 14.38 -0.76 1.24
C ILE A 163 15.02 -2.08 1.69
N GLU A 164 15.66 -2.82 0.79
CA GLU A 164 16.44 -4.02 1.12
C GLU A 164 17.69 -3.63 1.92
N ARG A 165 18.35 -2.53 1.53
CA ARG A 165 19.54 -2.05 2.25
C ARG A 165 19.20 -1.63 3.68
N GLU A 166 18.07 -0.94 3.87
CA GLU A 166 17.79 -0.29 5.14
C GLU A 166 16.79 -1.04 6.05
N PHE A 167 15.74 -1.66 5.49
CA PHE A 167 14.56 -2.05 6.28
C PHE A 167 14.19 -3.53 6.20
N TYR A 168 14.50 -4.22 5.09
CA TYR A 168 14.02 -5.57 4.81
C TYR A 168 15.13 -6.52 4.39
N ASN A 169 15.04 -7.79 4.79
CA ASN A 169 15.80 -8.89 4.21
C ASN A 169 14.96 -9.54 3.11
N ILE A 170 15.58 -9.87 1.96
CA ILE A 170 14.96 -10.74 0.97
C ILE A 170 14.97 -12.17 1.51
N ILE A 171 13.80 -12.81 1.49
CA ILE A 171 13.63 -14.22 1.89
C ILE A 171 13.34 -15.13 0.69
N ASP A 172 12.75 -14.58 -0.38
CA ASP A 172 12.54 -15.27 -1.65
C ASP A 172 12.33 -14.25 -2.79
N GLN A 173 12.58 -14.64 -4.03
CA GLN A 173 12.27 -13.82 -5.22
C GLN A 173 12.11 -14.70 -6.47
N GLN A 174 11.11 -14.37 -7.29
CA GLN A 174 10.84 -15.09 -8.55
C GLN A 174 11.70 -14.57 -9.72
N ILE A 175 12.38 -13.43 -9.55
CA ILE A 175 13.30 -12.85 -10.52
C ILE A 175 14.52 -12.28 -9.80
N GLU A 176 15.66 -12.28 -10.48
CA GLU A 176 16.78 -11.43 -10.05
C GLU A 176 16.52 -10.00 -10.53
N SER A 177 16.84 -9.01 -9.70
CA SER A 177 16.57 -7.59 -10.02
C SER A 177 17.30 -7.05 -11.25
N THR A 178 18.24 -7.82 -11.80
CA THR A 178 19.00 -7.55 -13.02
C THR A 178 18.28 -7.98 -14.31
N GLN A 179 17.21 -8.78 -14.23
CA GLN A 179 16.51 -9.31 -15.40
C GLN A 179 15.59 -8.26 -16.05
N SER A 180 15.67 -8.14 -17.37
CA SER A 180 14.84 -7.21 -18.16
C SER A 180 13.41 -7.76 -18.30
N GLY A 181 12.39 -6.99 -17.90
CA GLY A 181 10.97 -7.33 -18.02
C GLY A 181 10.09 -6.50 -17.07
N ASP A 182 8.77 -6.52 -17.26
CA ASP A 182 7.75 -5.86 -16.40
C ASP A 182 7.12 -6.85 -15.40
N GLU A 183 7.91 -7.78 -14.90
CA GLU A 183 7.43 -8.88 -14.06
C GLU A 183 8.30 -9.03 -12.83
N GLY A 184 7.79 -9.74 -11.83
CA GLY A 184 8.58 -10.18 -10.69
C GLY A 184 8.03 -9.86 -9.33
N LEU A 185 8.23 -10.80 -8.42
CA LEU A 185 7.78 -10.74 -7.04
C LEU A 185 8.99 -10.95 -6.14
N VAL A 186 9.16 -10.06 -5.17
CA VAL A 186 10.05 -10.30 -4.03
C VAL A 186 9.24 -10.53 -2.77
N VAL A 187 9.77 -11.40 -1.93
CA VAL A 187 9.25 -11.69 -0.60
C VAL A 187 10.29 -11.19 0.40
N LEU A 188 9.82 -10.38 1.34
CA LEU A 188 10.64 -9.63 2.27
C LEU A 188 10.21 -9.91 3.71
N GLN A 189 11.17 -9.86 4.62
CA GLN A 189 10.94 -9.84 6.06
C GLN A 189 11.62 -8.62 6.67
N LYS A 190 10.96 -7.96 7.63
CA LYS A 190 11.51 -6.77 8.29
C LYS A 190 12.83 -7.13 9.01
N LYS A 191 13.88 -6.32 8.83
CA LYS A 191 15.12 -6.40 9.62
C LYS A 191 14.81 -6.12 11.08
N SER A 192 15.49 -6.78 12.02
CA SER A 192 15.31 -6.55 13.45
C SER A 192 15.35 -5.06 13.81
N GLN A 193 14.55 -4.66 14.81
CA GLN A 193 14.23 -3.26 15.17
C GLN A 193 15.44 -2.31 15.27
N ASP A 194 16.65 -2.83 15.51
CA ASP A 194 17.89 -2.07 15.65
C ASP A 194 18.48 -1.47 14.36
N ILE A 195 18.03 -1.88 13.17
CA ILE A 195 18.72 -1.55 11.91
C ILE A 195 17.97 -0.45 11.12
N GLY A 196 16.64 -0.37 11.22
CA GLY A 196 15.82 0.52 10.39
C GLY A 196 15.70 1.98 10.85
N GLN A 197 16.24 2.35 12.02
CA GLN A 197 16.18 3.74 12.53
C GLN A 197 17.55 4.44 12.59
N LYS A 198 18.66 3.72 12.40
CA LYS A 198 20.01 4.26 12.66
C LYS A 198 20.64 4.99 11.46
N ASN A 199 20.18 4.73 10.23
CA ASN A 199 20.81 5.28 9.02
C ASN A 199 20.00 6.37 8.31
N ILE A 200 18.69 6.47 8.57
CA ILE A 200 17.81 7.50 7.99
C ILE A 200 16.78 7.87 9.05
N THR A 201 16.83 9.11 9.52
CA THR A 201 15.85 9.65 10.48
C THR A 201 14.48 9.75 9.81
N ALA A 202 13.40 9.61 10.60
CA ALA A 202 12.05 9.86 10.10
C ALA A 202 11.90 11.30 9.53
N SER A 203 12.74 12.24 9.97
CA SER A 203 12.87 13.58 9.40
C SER A 203 13.51 13.59 8.01
N GLU A 204 14.53 12.77 7.71
CA GLU A 204 15.08 12.66 6.36
C GLU A 204 14.09 12.00 5.41
N TRP A 205 13.35 11.00 5.90
CA TRP A 205 12.26 10.36 5.17
C TRP A 205 11.02 11.26 4.98
N LYS A 206 10.74 12.21 5.89
CA LYS A 206 9.56 13.09 5.81
C LYS A 206 9.90 14.51 5.39
N SER A 207 11.17 14.83 5.18
CA SER A 207 11.57 16.15 4.74
C SER A 207 10.99 16.39 3.35
N GLY A 208 10.49 17.60 3.10
CA GLY A 208 9.98 17.99 1.77
C GLY A 208 11.07 18.01 0.68
N LYS A 209 12.31 17.65 1.01
CA LYS A 209 13.37 17.36 0.05
C LYS A 209 13.38 15.85 -0.15
N GLU A 210 12.91 15.42 -1.32
CA GLU A 210 13.03 14.04 -1.76
C GLU A 210 14.54 13.69 -1.75
N PRO A 211 14.99 12.69 -0.97
CA PRO A 211 16.33 12.17 -1.08
C PRO A 211 16.72 11.93 -2.54
N GLU A 212 17.95 12.26 -2.92
CA GLU A 212 18.41 12.17 -4.32
C GLU A 212 18.29 10.76 -4.92
N TRP A 213 18.18 9.73 -4.09
CA TRP A 213 17.95 8.33 -4.47
C TRP A 213 16.46 7.94 -4.58
N TRP A 214 15.52 8.87 -4.42
CA TRP A 214 14.08 8.67 -4.68
C TRP A 214 13.67 8.86 -6.15
N ILE A 215 14.57 9.35 -7.01
CA ILE A 215 14.31 9.67 -8.42
C ILE A 215 14.99 8.66 -9.35
#